data_AF-A0A9W9ENI6-F1
#
_entry.id   AF-A0A9W9ENI6-F1
#
_cell.length_a   1.000
_cell.length_b   1.000
_cell.length_c   1.000
_cell.angle_alpha   90.00
_cell.angle_beta   90.00
_cell.angle_gamma   90.00
#
_symmetry.space_group_name_H-M   'P 1'
#
loop_
_entity.id
_entity.type
_entity.pdbx_description
1 polymer ?
#
loop_
_entity_poly.entity_id
_entity_poly.type
_entity_poly.pdbx_seq_one_letter_code
_entity_poly.pdbx_strand_id
1 'polypeptide(L)'
;MNINNINGTTAVAALCGVKPLHKTAHWELWFCYLRQYARDNHVWEFVDPDVPASERPERLKMPDFPENFYELSRNDQKHEMEMLRFLQPRWELQDRGLRAVKALIHASVEPHVDLLLYYYEDDIAARVRYLRDRFSRRGQDIEDLVPME
;
A
#
# COMPACT_ATOMS: atom_id res chain seq x y z
N MET A 1 17.72 -24.48 8.51
CA MET A 1 16.30 -24.10 8.71
C MET A 1 15.76 -23.66 7.36
N ASN A 2 14.77 -24.37 6.84
CA ASN A 2 14.23 -24.16 5.49
C ASN A 2 13.12 -23.09 5.57
N ILE A 3 13.31 -21.93 4.94
CA ILE A 3 12.45 -20.73 5.11
C ILE A 3 11.20 -20.77 4.19
N ASN A 4 11.07 -21.79 3.34
CA ASN A 4 10.16 -21.77 2.20
C ASN A 4 8.72 -22.23 2.47
N ASN A 5 8.23 -22.24 3.71
CA ASN A 5 6.86 -22.71 3.96
C ASN A 5 6.16 -22.07 5.17
N ILE A 6 6.38 -20.77 5.40
CA ILE A 6 5.55 -20.02 6.33
C ILE A 6 4.45 -19.36 5.51
N ASN A 7 3.25 -19.94 5.53
CA ASN A 7 2.02 -19.29 5.06
C ASN A 7 2.02 -17.83 5.57
N GLY A 8 1.94 -16.86 4.65
CA GLY A 8 2.13 -15.44 4.98
C GLY A 8 1.24 -14.95 6.14
N THR A 9 0.07 -15.54 6.31
CA THR A 9 -0.87 -15.30 7.42
C THR A 9 -0.32 -15.71 8.79
N THR A 10 0.46 -16.79 8.86
CA THR A 10 1.07 -17.30 10.11
C THR A 10 2.32 -16.51 10.49
N ALA A 11 3.09 -16.00 9.52
CA ALA A 11 4.22 -15.11 9.78
C ALA A 11 3.76 -13.77 10.37
N VAL A 12 2.68 -13.18 9.81
CA VAL A 12 2.06 -11.95 10.31
C VAL A 12 1.48 -12.14 11.70
N ALA A 13 0.78 -13.25 11.96
CA ALA A 13 0.28 -13.55 13.31
C ALA A 13 1.42 -13.78 14.33
N ALA A 14 2.55 -14.37 13.93
CA ALA A 14 3.71 -14.57 14.81
C ALA A 14 4.50 -13.28 15.06
N LEU A 15 4.58 -12.37 14.09
CA LEU A 15 5.28 -11.08 14.22
C LEU A 15 4.41 -9.99 14.87
N CYS A 16 3.12 -9.93 14.53
CA CYS A 16 2.18 -8.93 15.03
C CYS A 16 1.43 -9.39 16.29
N GLY A 17 1.28 -10.70 16.52
CA GLY A 17 0.49 -11.24 17.63
C GLY A 17 1.27 -11.53 18.92
N VAL A 18 2.61 -11.41 18.93
CA VAL A 18 3.40 -11.86 20.10
C VAL A 18 4.53 -10.92 20.51
N LYS A 19 5.04 -10.08 19.59
CA LYS A 19 6.27 -9.31 19.86
C LYS A 19 6.03 -7.81 19.73
N PRO A 20 6.31 -7.03 20.79
CA PRO A 20 6.12 -5.59 20.72
C PRO A 20 7.09 -4.94 19.74
N LEU A 21 6.56 -4.10 18.85
CA LEU A 21 7.31 -3.34 17.85
C LEU A 21 8.17 -2.20 18.44
N HIS A 22 8.01 -1.88 19.73
CA HIS A 22 8.85 -0.88 20.41
C HIS A 22 10.30 -1.31 20.64
N LYS A 23 10.64 -2.57 20.36
CA LYS A 23 12.03 -3.04 20.33
C LYS A 23 12.58 -2.91 18.91
N THR A 24 13.72 -2.23 18.75
CA THR A 24 14.33 -1.94 17.44
C THR A 24 14.44 -3.19 16.56
N ALA A 25 14.94 -4.30 17.10
CA ALA A 25 15.08 -5.56 16.36
C ALA A 25 13.73 -6.14 15.86
N HIS A 26 12.63 -5.92 16.60
CA HIS A 26 11.30 -6.36 16.16
C HIS A 26 10.73 -5.45 15.09
N TRP A 27 10.96 -4.13 15.21
CA TRP A 27 10.61 -3.18 14.17
C TRP A 27 11.34 -3.48 12.86
N GLU A 28 12.65 -3.70 12.89
CA GLU A 28 13.46 -4.01 11.71
C GLU A 28 12.99 -5.28 11.01
N LEU A 29 12.70 -6.34 11.77
CA LEU A 29 12.16 -7.59 11.23
C LEU A 29 10.78 -7.38 10.60
N TRP A 30 9.90 -6.64 11.29
CA TRP A 30 8.58 -6.31 10.77
C TRP A 30 8.66 -5.45 9.49
N PHE A 31 9.55 -4.46 9.46
CA PHE A 31 9.72 -3.59 8.30
C PHE A 31 10.32 -4.33 7.10
N CYS A 32 11.27 -5.24 7.34
CA CYS A 32 11.75 -6.17 6.31
C CYS A 32 10.61 -7.02 5.75
N TYR A 33 9.73 -7.53 6.61
CA TYR A 33 8.56 -8.30 6.21
C TYR A 33 7.58 -7.45 5.38
N LEU A 34 7.23 -6.24 5.84
CA LEU A 34 6.38 -5.28 5.11
C LEU A 34 6.94 -5.04 3.71
N ARG A 35 8.25 -4.80 3.60
CA ARG A 35 8.93 -4.59 2.32
C ARG A 35 8.79 -5.78 1.38
N GLN A 36 9.06 -6.99 1.87
CA GLN A 36 8.92 -8.19 1.06
C GLN A 36 7.45 -8.41 0.65
N TYR A 37 6.52 -8.28 1.59
CA TYR A 37 5.09 -8.45 1.34
C TYR A 37 4.57 -7.47 0.28
N ALA A 38 4.98 -6.20 0.35
CA ALA A 38 4.61 -5.20 -0.64
C ALA A 38 5.26 -5.47 -2.02
N ARG A 39 6.48 -6.00 -2.06
CA ARG A 39 7.14 -6.42 -3.32
C ARG A 39 6.45 -7.61 -3.97
N ASP A 40 6.05 -8.60 -3.18
CA ASP A 40 5.30 -9.77 -3.64
C ASP A 40 3.91 -9.37 -4.18
N ASN A 41 3.38 -8.23 -3.72
CA ASN A 41 2.16 -7.61 -4.22
C ASN A 41 2.39 -6.53 -5.30
N HIS A 42 3.63 -6.33 -5.77
CA HIS A 42 4.00 -5.34 -6.79
C HIS A 42 3.57 -3.89 -6.46
N VAL A 43 3.68 -3.50 -5.20
CA VAL A 43 3.25 -2.15 -4.73
C VAL A 43 4.25 -1.47 -3.80
N TRP A 44 5.49 -1.98 -3.68
CA TRP A 44 6.47 -1.42 -2.74
C TRP A 44 6.76 0.05 -3.01
N GLU A 45 6.86 0.44 -4.27
CA GLU A 45 7.10 1.81 -4.73
C GLU A 45 6.02 2.82 -4.27
N PHE A 46 4.81 2.35 -3.94
CA PHE A 46 3.73 3.17 -3.39
C PHE A 46 3.71 3.21 -1.86
N VAL A 47 4.46 2.33 -1.22
CA VAL A 47 4.50 2.10 0.23
C VAL A 47 5.78 2.67 0.83
N ASP A 48 6.90 2.64 0.11
CA ASP A 48 8.24 2.96 0.60
C ASP A 48 8.30 4.35 1.30
N PRO A 49 8.58 4.40 2.61
CA PRO A 49 8.72 5.68 3.32
C PRO A 49 9.94 6.48 2.90
N ASP A 50 10.96 5.84 2.33
CA ASP A 50 12.23 6.47 2.01
C ASP A 50 12.20 7.13 0.61
N VAL A 51 11.14 6.92 -0.17
CA VAL A 51 10.94 7.55 -1.48
C VAL A 51 10.21 8.89 -1.32
N PRO A 52 10.79 10.02 -1.78
CA PRO A 52 10.15 11.33 -1.76
C PRO A 52 8.80 11.32 -2.47
N ALA A 53 7.82 12.09 -2.00
CA ALA A 53 6.49 12.13 -2.61
C ALA A 53 6.51 12.47 -4.11
N SER A 54 7.46 13.30 -4.55
CA SER A 54 7.67 13.70 -5.95
C SER A 54 8.23 12.60 -6.87
N GLU A 55 8.87 11.58 -6.31
CA GLU A 55 9.48 10.48 -7.06
C GLU A 55 8.60 9.22 -7.09
N ARG A 56 7.43 9.29 -6.45
CA ARG A 56 6.52 8.15 -6.37
C ARG A 56 5.76 7.98 -7.67
N PRO A 57 5.53 6.72 -8.07
CA PRO A 57 4.70 6.45 -9.23
C PRO A 57 3.27 6.90 -8.96
N GLU A 58 2.63 7.40 -10.02
CA GLU A 58 1.21 7.68 -10.00
C GLU A 58 0.43 6.36 -9.90
N ARG A 59 -0.63 6.36 -9.10
CA ARG A 59 -1.53 5.22 -9.00
C ARG A 59 -2.33 5.10 -10.28
N LEU A 60 -2.63 3.86 -10.67
CA LEU A 60 -3.58 3.64 -11.73
C LEU A 60 -4.95 4.11 -11.24
N LYS A 61 -5.66 4.87 -12.07
CA LYS A 61 -7.06 5.20 -11.84
C LYS A 61 -7.93 4.06 -12.36
N MET A 62 -9.09 3.87 -11.72
CA MET A 62 -10.08 2.95 -12.25
C MET A 62 -10.46 3.43 -13.65
N PRO A 63 -10.35 2.58 -14.69
CA PRO A 63 -10.76 2.98 -16.03
C PRO A 63 -12.27 3.22 -16.05
N ASP A 64 -12.68 4.39 -16.50
CA ASP A 64 -14.09 4.73 -16.65
C ASP A 64 -14.67 4.12 -17.92
N PHE A 65 -15.92 3.67 -17.84
CA PHE A 65 -16.65 3.29 -19.05
C PHE A 65 -17.16 4.56 -19.76
N PRO A 66 -16.92 4.74 -21.07
CA PRO A 66 -17.35 5.94 -21.77
C PRO A 66 -18.88 6.11 -21.71
N GLU A 67 -19.37 7.25 -21.23
CA GLU A 67 -20.81 7.50 -21.11
C GLU A 67 -21.53 7.44 -22.47
N ASN A 68 -20.83 7.87 -23.53
CA ASN A 68 -21.33 7.89 -24.91
C ASN A 68 -20.89 6.67 -25.73
N PHE A 69 -20.51 5.54 -25.09
CA PHE A 69 -19.97 4.36 -25.78
C PHE A 69 -20.81 3.91 -26.98
N TYR A 70 -22.14 3.92 -26.85
CA TYR A 70 -23.05 3.49 -27.92
C TYR A 70 -23.18 4.50 -29.09
N GLU A 71 -22.73 5.73 -28.91
CA GLU A 71 -22.71 6.79 -29.93
C GLU A 71 -21.40 6.80 -30.72
N LEU A 72 -20.37 6.12 -30.21
CA LEU A 72 -19.06 5.99 -30.86
C LEU A 72 -19.13 5.16 -32.14
N SER A 73 -18.16 5.36 -33.05
CA SER A 73 -17.99 4.48 -34.20
C SER A 73 -17.61 3.06 -33.75
N ARG A 74 -17.86 2.03 -34.59
CA ARG A 74 -17.45 0.65 -34.26
C ARG A 74 -15.95 0.50 -33.97
N ASN A 75 -15.11 1.30 -34.64
CA ASN A 75 -13.67 1.25 -34.42
C ASN A 75 -13.31 1.85 -33.06
N ASP A 76 -13.94 2.96 -32.70
CA ASP A 76 -13.70 3.63 -31.41
C ASP A 76 -14.24 2.77 -30.26
N GLN A 77 -15.43 2.16 -30.41
CA GLN A 77 -15.96 1.19 -29.45
C GLN A 77 -14.99 0.03 -29.20
N LYS A 78 -14.39 -0.50 -30.27
CA LYS A 78 -13.40 -1.57 -30.15
C LYS A 78 -12.15 -1.08 -29.42
N HIS A 79 -11.66 0.13 -29.73
CA HIS A 79 -10.51 0.72 -29.07
C HIS A 79 -10.76 0.91 -27.57
N GLU A 80 -11.90 1.48 -27.18
CA GLU A 80 -12.28 1.67 -25.78
C GLU A 80 -12.35 0.33 -25.03
N MET A 81 -12.96 -0.69 -25.64
CA MET A 81 -13.01 -2.04 -25.05
C MET A 81 -11.62 -2.66 -24.87
N GLU A 82 -10.70 -2.45 -25.83
CA GLU A 82 -9.32 -2.92 -25.73
C GLU A 82 -8.56 -2.20 -24.63
N MET A 83 -8.74 -0.88 -24.51
CA MET A 83 -8.16 -0.07 -23.44
C MET A 83 -8.65 -0.52 -22.06
N LEU A 84 -9.96 -0.69 -21.88
CA LEU A 84 -10.55 -1.20 -20.63
C LEU A 84 -10.00 -2.58 -20.27
N ARG A 85 -9.97 -3.51 -21.24
CA ARG A 85 -9.45 -4.87 -21.05
C ARG A 85 -7.98 -4.88 -20.63
N PHE A 86 -7.20 -3.89 -21.05
CA PHE A 86 -5.79 -3.78 -20.71
C PHE A 86 -5.56 -3.10 -19.36
N LEU A 87 -6.28 -2.01 -19.08
CA LEU A 87 -6.06 -1.19 -17.89
C LEU A 87 -6.73 -1.76 -16.64
N GLN A 88 -7.94 -2.31 -16.75
CA GLN A 88 -8.71 -2.78 -15.60
C GLN A 88 -7.96 -3.86 -14.79
N PRO A 89 -7.39 -4.93 -15.37
CA PRO A 89 -6.69 -5.95 -14.59
C PRO A 89 -5.45 -5.42 -13.87
N ARG A 90 -4.77 -4.42 -14.46
CA ARG A 90 -3.59 -3.78 -13.87
C ARG A 90 -3.98 -2.92 -12.67
N TRP A 91 -5.04 -2.14 -12.82
CA TRP A 91 -5.63 -1.37 -11.73
C TRP A 91 -6.07 -2.30 -10.59
N GLU A 92 -6.82 -3.37 -10.89
CA GLU A 92 -7.29 -4.34 -9.89
C GLU A 92 -6.15 -5.01 -9.13
N LEU A 93 -5.05 -5.35 -9.81
CA LEU A 93 -3.86 -5.93 -9.18
C LEU A 93 -3.21 -4.93 -8.21
N GLN A 94 -3.03 -3.68 -8.63
CA GLN A 94 -2.43 -2.63 -7.80
C GLN A 94 -3.33 -2.30 -6.60
N ASP A 95 -4.63 -2.09 -6.82
CA ASP A 95 -5.60 -1.79 -5.76
C ASP A 95 -5.67 -2.93 -4.72
N ARG A 96 -5.73 -4.18 -5.18
CA ARG A 96 -5.71 -5.35 -4.28
C ARG A 96 -4.42 -5.41 -3.45
N GLY A 97 -3.27 -5.21 -4.09
CA GLY A 97 -1.97 -5.20 -3.41
C GLY A 97 -1.90 -4.10 -2.35
N LEU A 98 -2.32 -2.89 -2.70
CA LEU A 98 -2.36 -1.74 -1.78
C LEU A 98 -3.30 -2.00 -0.59
N ARG A 99 -4.49 -2.57 -0.83
CA ARG A 99 -5.43 -2.93 0.25
C ARG A 99 -4.85 -3.97 1.20
N ALA A 100 -4.16 -4.98 0.66
CA ALA A 100 -3.53 -6.03 1.46
C ALA A 100 -2.41 -5.45 2.35
N VAL A 101 -1.55 -4.61 1.79
CA VAL A 101 -0.48 -3.93 2.55
C VAL A 101 -1.06 -2.95 3.57
N LYS A 102 -2.10 -2.19 3.20
CA LYS A 102 -2.83 -1.31 4.12
C LYS A 102 -3.36 -2.08 5.32
N ALA A 103 -3.98 -3.24 5.11
CA ALA A 103 -4.49 -4.08 6.19
C ALA A 103 -3.38 -4.55 7.14
N LEU A 104 -2.20 -4.92 6.61
CA LEU A 104 -1.03 -5.28 7.42
C LEU A 104 -0.55 -4.09 8.27
N ILE A 105 -0.37 -2.91 7.67
CA ILE A 105 0.06 -1.71 8.39
C ILE A 105 -0.93 -1.35 9.49
N HIS A 106 -2.23 -1.41 9.21
CA HIS A 106 -3.28 -1.18 10.21
C HIS A 106 -3.25 -2.17 11.35
N ALA A 107 -3.04 -3.46 11.08
CA ALA A 107 -2.99 -4.47 12.13
C ALA A 107 -1.78 -4.31 13.05
N SER A 108 -0.68 -3.72 12.55
CA SER A 108 0.60 -3.66 13.27
C SER A 108 0.93 -2.29 13.87
N VAL A 109 0.69 -1.19 13.15
CA VAL A 109 1.18 0.15 13.49
C VAL A 109 0.09 0.98 14.17
N GLU A 110 -1.11 1.01 13.62
CA GLU A 110 -2.20 1.87 14.11
C GLU A 110 -2.51 1.69 15.61
N PRO A 111 -2.58 0.46 16.17
CA PRO A 111 -2.87 0.25 17.59
C PRO A 111 -1.73 0.67 18.53
N HIS A 112 -0.53 0.90 17.97
CA HIS A 112 0.70 1.09 18.74
C HIS A 112 1.41 2.39 18.38
N VAL A 113 0.77 3.27 17.60
CA VAL A 113 1.46 4.41 16.99
C VAL A 113 2.04 5.36 18.03
N ASP A 114 1.28 5.69 19.08
CA ASP A 114 1.74 6.58 20.15
C ASP A 114 2.89 5.94 20.94
N LEU A 115 2.80 4.63 21.17
CA LEU A 115 3.86 3.87 21.84
C LEU A 115 5.14 3.86 21.00
N LEU A 116 5.03 3.62 19.70
CA LEU A 116 6.17 3.61 18.78
C LEU A 116 6.81 4.99 18.69
N LEU A 117 6.01 6.05 18.61
CA LEU A 117 6.50 7.43 18.58
C LEU A 117 7.10 7.88 19.91
N TYR A 118 6.71 7.25 21.03
CA TYR A 118 7.34 7.48 22.33
C TYR A 118 8.72 6.80 22.45
N TYR A 119 8.85 5.58 21.92
CA TYR A 119 10.10 4.81 22.05
C TYR A 119 11.16 5.14 21.00
N TYR A 120 10.77 5.72 19.87
CA TYR A 120 11.68 6.08 18.78
C TYR A 120 11.67 7.59 18.56
N GLU A 121 12.85 8.21 18.55
CA GLU A 121 13.03 9.63 18.23
C GLU A 121 13.57 9.86 16.81
N ASP A 122 14.13 8.81 16.19
CA ASP A 122 14.93 8.88 14.95
C ASP A 122 14.14 8.47 13.68
N ASP A 123 14.84 8.00 12.63
CA ASP A 123 14.28 7.58 11.34
C ASP A 123 13.08 6.63 11.45
N ILE A 124 13.05 5.78 12.47
CA ILE A 124 11.93 4.89 12.75
C ILE A 124 10.65 5.68 13.03
N ALA A 125 10.74 6.76 13.82
CA ALA A 125 9.60 7.62 14.12
C ALA A 125 9.07 8.29 12.85
N ALA A 126 9.98 8.75 11.97
CA ALA A 126 9.60 9.33 10.67
C ALA A 126 8.84 8.32 9.80
N ARG A 127 9.35 7.08 9.70
CA ARG A 127 8.69 5.97 8.99
C ARG A 127 7.33 5.61 9.60
N VAL A 128 7.21 5.58 10.92
CA VAL A 128 5.94 5.33 11.63
C VAL A 128 4.91 6.42 11.32
N ARG A 129 5.28 7.72 11.41
CA ARG A 129 4.39 8.83 11.06
C ARG A 129 3.92 8.73 9.63
N TYR A 130 4.85 8.48 8.70
CA TYR A 130 4.55 8.32 7.29
C TYR A 130 3.56 7.16 7.05
N LEU A 131 3.82 5.97 7.60
CA LEU A 131 2.96 4.81 7.40
C LEU A 131 1.58 5.03 8.02
N ARG A 132 1.51 5.69 9.18
CA ARG A 132 0.24 6.13 9.77
C ARG A 132 -0.48 7.08 8.84
N ASP A 133 0.13 8.18 8.42
CA ASP A 133 -0.57 9.25 7.70
C ASP A 133 -1.05 8.76 6.33
N ARG A 134 -0.19 8.06 5.60
CA ARG A 134 -0.48 7.56 4.25
C ARG A 134 -1.53 6.45 4.23
N PHE A 135 -1.56 5.60 5.27
CA PHE A 135 -2.43 4.43 5.31
C PHE A 135 -3.50 4.52 6.39
N SER A 136 -3.68 5.64 7.09
CA SER A 136 -4.69 5.80 8.15
C SER A 136 -6.12 5.56 7.65
N ARG A 137 -7.01 5.19 8.58
CA ARG A 137 -8.45 4.98 8.28
C ARG A 137 -9.15 6.24 7.79
N ARG A 138 -8.60 7.42 8.09
CA ARG A 138 -9.12 8.73 7.64
C ARG A 138 -8.66 9.12 6.24
N GLY A 139 -7.65 8.44 5.69
CA GLY A 139 -7.31 8.54 4.27
C GLY A 139 -8.31 7.75 3.43
N GLN A 140 -9.55 8.27 3.30
CA GLN A 140 -10.18 8.26 1.99
C GLN A 140 -9.20 8.97 1.06
N ASP A 141 -8.79 8.28 0.00
CA ASP A 141 -8.18 8.82 -1.20
C ASP A 141 -7.42 10.14 -0.99
N ILE A 142 -6.14 10.06 -0.62
CA ILE A 142 -5.20 11.21 -0.67
C ILE A 142 -4.96 11.65 -2.15
N GLU A 143 -5.88 11.31 -3.05
CA GLU A 143 -6.01 11.85 -4.40
C GLU A 143 -7.05 12.99 -4.47
N ASP A 144 -7.85 13.21 -3.41
CA ASP A 144 -8.78 14.36 -3.29
C ASP A 144 -8.15 15.61 -2.66
N LEU A 145 -6.88 15.55 -2.26
CA LEU A 145 -6.13 16.74 -1.81
C LEU A 145 -5.50 17.42 -3.02
N VAL A 146 -6.35 18.12 -3.77
CA VAL A 146 -5.96 19.27 -4.60
C VAL A 146 -5.03 20.17 -3.76
N PRO A 147 -3.89 20.63 -4.30
CA PRO A 147 -3.11 21.64 -3.60
C PRO A 147 -3.97 22.88 -3.41
N MET A 148 -4.28 23.24 -2.16
CA MET A 148 -4.83 24.56 -1.86
C MET A 148 -3.75 25.59 -2.22
N GLU A 149 -4.06 26.39 -3.24
CA GLU A 149 -3.40 27.67 -3.50
C GLU A 149 -3.53 28.62 -2.31
#